data_AF-A0A0S7ZGA1-F1
#
_entry.id   AF-A0A0S7ZGA1-F1
#
_cell.length_a   1.000
_cell.length_b   1.000
_cell.length_c   1.000
_cell.angle_alpha   90.00
_cell.angle_beta   90.00
_cell.angle_gamma   90.00
#
_symmetry.space_group_name_H-M   'P 1'
#
loop_
_entity.id
_entity.type
_entity.pdbx_description
1 polymer ?
#
loop_
_entity_poly.entity_id
_entity_poly.type
_entity_poly.pdbx_seq_one_letter_code
_entity_poly.pdbx_strand_id
1 'polypeptide(L)'
;ACLYGNYAGDVMNVDMAVEMAEGDGITVKQVIANDDVPSAPKGSEDKRRGVAGEILMWKIGGAMAEMGGSLDEVIGAAQKAIDNTRSIGVGLSPCIIPAVGKPNFSLDENEMEVGIGHHGEPGIKKVDIKPADEVATMMMDVVLPDLPFGSGDEVCVLMSGLGSTPLLEMYIIYRKIDRVLKDKKIHAYKTYIGNYFTSLEMAGVTLTIMKLDNHLKKLLDAPANAVHFKQL
;
A
#
# COMPACT_ATOMS: atom_id res chain seq x y z
N ALA A 1 -13.63 10.21 11.12
CA ALA A 1 -12.50 10.23 10.16
C ALA A 1 -12.83 9.24 9.05
N CYS A 2 -12.68 9.64 7.79
CA CYS A 2 -12.81 8.76 6.63
C CYS A 2 -11.42 8.59 5.99
N LEU A 3 -10.91 7.36 5.95
CA LEU A 3 -9.57 7.04 5.48
C LEU A 3 -9.72 6.08 4.30
N TYR A 4 -9.36 6.49 3.08
CA TYR A 4 -9.69 5.73 1.87
C TYR A 4 -8.69 5.96 0.73
N GLY A 5 -8.75 5.15 -0.33
CA GLY A 5 -7.88 5.21 -1.49
C GLY A 5 -8.21 6.33 -2.49
N ASN A 6 -7.20 6.83 -3.19
CA ASN A 6 -7.39 7.85 -4.22
C ASN A 6 -7.88 7.26 -5.55
N TYR A 7 -9.19 7.00 -5.61
CA TYR A 7 -9.90 6.66 -6.85
C TYR A 7 -11.00 7.67 -7.10
N ALA A 8 -11.19 8.07 -8.36
CA ALA A 8 -12.16 9.11 -8.71
C ALA A 8 -13.58 8.79 -8.22
N GLY A 9 -13.99 7.53 -8.29
CA GLY A 9 -15.28 7.08 -7.77
C GLY A 9 -15.36 7.18 -6.24
N ASP A 10 -14.30 6.79 -5.54
CA ASP A 10 -14.25 6.82 -4.08
C ASP A 10 -14.26 8.26 -3.56
N VAL A 11 -13.41 9.12 -4.13
CA VAL A 11 -13.35 10.56 -3.81
C VAL A 11 -14.71 11.21 -4.01
N MET A 12 -15.32 11.04 -5.19
CA MET A 12 -16.63 11.64 -5.48
C MET A 12 -17.72 11.18 -4.50
N ASN A 13 -17.78 9.87 -4.20
CA ASN A 13 -18.82 9.35 -3.32
C ASN A 13 -18.59 9.73 -1.85
N VAL A 14 -17.34 9.71 -1.38
CA VAL A 14 -17.01 10.09 0.00
C VAL A 14 -17.19 11.58 0.22
N ASP A 15 -16.83 12.43 -0.75
CA ASP A 15 -17.06 13.89 -0.67
C ASP A 15 -18.55 14.21 -0.54
N MET A 16 -19.39 13.59 -1.38
CA MET A 16 -20.84 13.72 -1.28
C MET A 16 -21.37 13.24 0.08
N ALA A 17 -20.84 12.11 0.59
CA ALA A 17 -21.23 11.61 1.91
C ALA A 17 -20.80 12.54 3.06
N VAL A 18 -19.65 13.21 2.93
CA VAL A 18 -19.19 14.22 3.89
C VAL A 18 -20.11 15.43 3.89
N GLU A 19 -20.47 15.97 2.73
CA GLU A 19 -21.41 17.10 2.63
C GLU A 19 -22.76 16.77 3.27
N MET A 20 -23.27 15.55 3.05
CA MET A 20 -24.49 15.07 3.69
C MET A 20 -24.36 14.99 5.22
N ALA A 21 -23.25 14.44 5.71
CA ALA A 21 -22.99 14.33 7.16
C ALA A 21 -22.83 15.71 7.82
N GLU A 22 -22.21 16.67 7.14
CA GLU A 22 -22.11 18.05 7.60
C GLU A 22 -23.48 18.72 7.67
N GLY A 23 -24.38 18.44 6.73
CA GLY A 23 -25.78 18.85 6.76
C GLY A 23 -26.53 18.35 8.00
N ASP A 24 -26.14 17.19 8.52
CA ASP A 24 -26.65 16.58 9.76
C ASP A 24 -25.88 17.04 11.02
N GLY A 25 -24.94 17.98 10.89
CA GLY A 25 -24.14 18.50 12.00
C GLY A 25 -23.01 17.56 12.47
N ILE A 26 -22.64 16.55 11.67
CA ILE A 26 -21.56 15.62 11.97
C ILE A 26 -20.27 16.12 11.35
N THR A 27 -19.26 16.39 12.17
CA THR A 27 -17.93 16.75 11.67
C THR A 27 -17.21 15.52 11.12
N VAL A 28 -16.87 15.57 9.83
CA VAL A 28 -16.07 14.54 9.17
C VAL A 28 -14.77 15.17 8.66
N LYS A 29 -13.68 14.41 8.76
CA LYS A 29 -12.38 14.76 8.18
C LYS A 29 -11.87 13.55 7.41
N GLN A 30 -11.12 13.80 6.35
CA GLN A 30 -10.68 12.79 5.41
C GLN A 30 -9.14 12.68 5.37
N VAL A 31 -8.64 11.49 5.04
CA VAL A 31 -7.28 11.28 4.51
C VAL A 31 -7.41 10.37 3.30
N ILE A 32 -6.82 10.81 2.19
CA ILE A 32 -6.85 10.09 0.91
C ILE A 32 -5.47 9.47 0.69
N ALA A 33 -5.42 8.15 0.52
CA ALA A 33 -4.17 7.44 0.29
C ALA A 33 -3.64 7.62 -1.12
N ASN A 34 -2.33 7.82 -1.25
CA ASN A 34 -1.68 8.17 -2.50
C ASN A 34 -0.25 7.57 -2.61
N ASP A 35 -0.09 6.37 -2.08
CA ASP A 35 1.20 5.71 -1.90
C ASP A 35 1.75 5.04 -3.18
N ASP A 36 0.93 4.87 -4.22
CA ASP A 36 1.32 4.16 -5.45
C ASP A 36 2.24 4.98 -6.36
N VAL A 37 3.56 4.83 -6.16
CA VAL A 37 4.61 5.58 -6.87
C VAL A 37 4.47 5.52 -8.40
N PRO A 38 4.27 4.35 -9.03
CA PRO A 38 4.04 4.22 -10.47
C PRO A 38 2.95 5.10 -11.09
N SER A 39 1.92 5.43 -10.32
CA SER A 39 0.65 5.92 -10.89
C SER A 39 0.65 7.39 -11.27
N ALA A 40 1.55 8.19 -10.70
CA ALA A 40 1.79 9.57 -11.08
C ALA A 40 3.23 10.01 -10.72
N PRO A 41 3.85 10.91 -11.52
CA PRO A 41 5.22 11.34 -11.29
C PRO A 41 5.39 12.03 -9.93
N LYS A 42 6.63 12.02 -9.44
CA LYS A 42 7.02 12.77 -8.24
C LYS A 42 6.69 14.27 -8.39
N GLY A 43 6.14 14.87 -7.34
CA GLY A 43 5.57 16.22 -7.37
C GLY A 43 4.10 16.28 -7.83
N SER A 44 3.46 15.13 -8.05
CA SER A 44 2.01 15.00 -8.27
C SER A 44 1.44 13.85 -7.43
N GLU A 45 1.92 13.75 -6.19
CA GLU A 45 1.52 12.72 -5.24
C GLU A 45 0.01 12.73 -5.01
N ASP A 46 -0.65 13.89 -5.04
CA ASP A 46 -2.11 14.05 -4.95
C ASP A 46 -2.90 13.30 -6.05
N LYS A 47 -2.24 12.93 -7.16
CA LYS A 47 -2.84 12.18 -8.28
C LYS A 47 -2.52 10.70 -8.26
N ARG A 48 -1.71 10.23 -7.31
CA ARG A 48 -1.35 8.82 -7.21
C ARG A 48 -2.52 8.02 -6.65
N ARG A 49 -2.69 6.80 -7.14
CA ARG A 49 -3.63 5.81 -6.58
C ARG A 49 -3.28 5.53 -5.11
N GLY A 50 -4.30 5.23 -4.31
CA GLY A 50 -4.14 4.58 -3.00
C GLY A 50 -4.08 3.07 -3.19
N VAL A 51 -3.10 2.40 -2.59
CA VAL A 51 -2.98 0.94 -2.68
C VAL A 51 -2.68 0.34 -1.29
N ALA A 52 -1.82 -0.67 -1.20
CA ALA A 52 -1.57 -1.40 0.04
C ALA A 52 -1.07 -0.55 1.23
N GLY A 53 -0.56 0.67 1.00
CA GLY A 53 -0.23 1.62 2.06
C GLY A 53 -1.42 2.04 2.92
N GLU A 54 -2.65 1.94 2.40
CA GLU A 54 -3.88 2.14 3.16
C GLU A 54 -3.96 1.28 4.41
N ILE A 55 -3.44 0.05 4.37
CA ILE A 55 -3.42 -0.85 5.52
C ILE A 55 -2.62 -0.26 6.68
N LEU A 56 -1.48 0.39 6.38
CA LEU A 56 -0.66 1.06 7.38
C LEU A 56 -1.31 2.37 7.84
N MET A 57 -1.92 3.13 6.93
CA MET A 57 -2.69 4.33 7.27
C MET A 57 -3.84 4.01 8.26
N TRP A 58 -4.62 2.97 7.98
CA TRP A 58 -5.69 2.50 8.87
C TRP A 58 -5.14 1.99 10.20
N LYS A 59 -4.02 1.25 10.20
CA LYS A 59 -3.39 0.78 11.45
C LYS A 59 -2.98 1.95 12.35
N ILE A 60 -2.37 2.98 11.78
CA ILE A 60 -1.88 4.15 12.53
C ILE A 60 -3.05 5.01 13.01
N GLY A 61 -4.00 5.34 12.12
CA GLY A 61 -5.19 6.12 12.46
C GLY A 61 -6.07 5.42 13.50
N GLY A 62 -6.32 4.12 13.32
CA GLY A 62 -7.08 3.30 14.26
C GLY A 62 -6.41 3.20 15.64
N ALA A 63 -5.08 3.05 15.69
CA ALA A 63 -4.35 3.08 16.95
C ALA A 63 -4.46 4.43 17.68
N MET A 64 -4.42 5.55 16.95
CA MET A 64 -4.60 6.87 17.56
C MET A 64 -6.01 7.03 18.12
N ALA A 65 -7.03 6.55 17.39
CA ALA A 65 -8.41 6.59 17.85
C ALA A 65 -8.62 5.73 19.11
N GLU A 66 -8.09 4.50 19.14
CA GLU A 66 -8.18 3.61 20.30
C GLU A 66 -7.49 4.18 21.55
N MET A 67 -6.41 4.95 21.36
CA MET A 67 -5.72 5.65 22.46
C MET A 67 -6.51 6.87 22.98
N GLY A 68 -7.71 7.14 22.45
CA GLY A 68 -8.54 8.28 22.84
C GLY A 68 -8.15 9.60 22.17
N GLY A 69 -7.39 9.56 21.07
CA GLY A 69 -7.04 10.75 20.30
C GLY A 69 -8.28 11.44 19.71
N SER A 70 -8.21 12.77 19.63
CA SER A 70 -9.21 13.59 18.96
C SER A 70 -9.28 13.30 17.46
N LEU A 71 -10.36 13.73 16.79
CA LEU A 71 -10.50 13.60 15.34
C LEU A 71 -9.28 14.19 14.60
N ASP A 72 -8.74 15.29 15.09
CA ASP A 72 -7.62 16.00 14.48
C ASP A 72 -6.30 15.23 14.65
N GLU A 73 -6.11 14.61 15.80
CA GLU A 73 -4.94 13.75 16.06
C GLU A 73 -5.00 12.48 15.23
N VAL A 74 -6.19 11.88 15.06
CA VAL A 74 -6.39 10.70 14.20
C VAL A 74 -6.05 11.04 12.75
N ILE A 75 -6.55 12.16 12.23
CA ILE A 75 -6.29 12.62 10.87
C ILE A 75 -4.80 12.96 10.69
N GLY A 76 -4.20 13.68 11.65
CA GLY A 76 -2.79 14.00 11.62
C GLY A 76 -1.90 12.75 11.65
N ALA A 77 -2.25 11.73 12.43
CA ALA A 77 -1.52 10.47 12.49
C ALA A 77 -1.66 9.66 11.19
N ALA A 78 -2.87 9.56 10.63
CA ALA A 78 -3.12 8.86 9.37
C ALA A 78 -2.46 9.57 8.17
N GLN A 79 -2.56 10.90 8.09
CA GLN A 79 -1.89 11.69 7.05
C GLN A 79 -0.38 11.52 7.13
N LYS A 80 0.19 11.60 8.33
CA LYS A 80 1.63 11.36 8.54
C LYS A 80 2.04 9.96 8.10
N ALA A 81 1.21 8.94 8.36
CA ALA A 81 1.50 7.57 7.93
C ALA A 81 1.59 7.49 6.40
N ILE A 82 0.58 7.98 5.68
CA ILE A 82 0.57 7.89 4.22
C ILE A 82 1.65 8.78 3.57
N ASP A 83 1.91 9.98 4.10
CA ASP A 83 2.98 10.86 3.60
C ASP A 83 4.35 10.18 3.63
N ASN A 84 4.55 9.28 4.60
CA ASN A 84 5.78 8.51 4.80
C ASN A 84 5.75 7.11 4.15
N THR A 85 4.71 6.78 3.38
CA THR A 85 4.50 5.45 2.80
C THR A 85 4.60 5.49 1.27
N ARG A 86 5.29 4.50 0.69
CA ARG A 86 5.41 4.33 -0.76
C ARG A 86 5.23 2.87 -1.15
N SER A 87 4.54 2.66 -2.27
CA SER A 87 4.13 1.34 -2.74
C SER A 87 4.34 1.15 -4.24
N ILE A 88 4.42 -0.12 -4.64
CA ILE A 88 4.41 -0.59 -6.03
C ILE A 88 3.79 -1.98 -6.11
N GLY A 89 2.93 -2.20 -7.12
CA GLY A 89 2.42 -3.52 -7.49
C GLY A 89 3.19 -4.16 -8.65
N VAL A 90 3.27 -5.50 -8.68
CA VAL A 90 3.69 -6.29 -9.85
C VAL A 90 2.66 -7.40 -10.06
N GLY A 91 2.08 -7.48 -11.26
CA GLY A 91 1.09 -8.48 -11.65
C GLY A 91 1.66 -9.51 -12.63
N LEU A 92 1.31 -10.77 -12.45
CA LEU A 92 1.66 -11.91 -13.30
C LEU A 92 0.47 -12.46 -14.07
N SER A 93 -0.76 -12.16 -13.64
CA SER A 93 -1.99 -12.52 -14.34
C SER A 93 -3.09 -11.51 -14.03
N PRO A 94 -4.10 -11.39 -14.90
CA PRO A 94 -5.29 -10.60 -14.62
C PRO A 94 -6.21 -11.28 -13.62
N CYS A 95 -7.25 -10.56 -13.19
CA CYS A 95 -8.38 -11.13 -12.47
C CYS A 95 -9.68 -11.01 -13.29
N ILE A 96 -10.65 -11.84 -12.97
CA ILE A 96 -11.96 -11.88 -13.62
C ILE A 96 -12.96 -11.24 -12.67
N ILE A 97 -13.47 -10.08 -13.07
CA ILE A 97 -14.60 -9.46 -12.38
C ILE A 97 -15.83 -10.36 -12.62
N PRO A 98 -16.47 -10.95 -11.58
CA PRO A 98 -17.52 -11.95 -11.77
C PRO A 98 -18.69 -11.47 -12.63
N ALA A 99 -19.07 -10.20 -12.49
CA ALA A 99 -20.14 -9.59 -13.29
C ALA A 99 -19.78 -9.40 -14.77
N VAL A 100 -18.48 -9.33 -15.09
CA VAL A 100 -17.97 -9.09 -16.45
C VAL A 100 -17.63 -10.43 -17.14
N GLY A 101 -17.20 -11.44 -16.39
CA GLY A 101 -17.00 -12.81 -16.87
C GLY A 101 -15.79 -13.00 -17.79
N LYS A 102 -14.92 -12.00 -17.92
CA LYS A 102 -13.66 -12.03 -18.68
C LYS A 102 -12.55 -11.28 -17.92
N PRO A 103 -11.27 -11.53 -18.24
CA PRO A 103 -10.14 -10.80 -17.65
C PRO A 103 -10.30 -9.27 -17.77
N ASN A 104 -9.91 -8.54 -16.73
CA ASN A 104 -9.95 -7.06 -16.70
C ASN A 104 -8.84 -6.40 -17.54
N PHE A 105 -7.75 -7.11 -17.83
CA PHE A 105 -6.71 -6.75 -18.78
C PHE A 105 -6.06 -8.00 -19.37
N SER A 106 -5.10 -7.82 -20.29
CA SER A 106 -4.36 -8.92 -20.94
C SER A 106 -2.86 -8.83 -20.66
N LEU A 107 -2.26 -9.98 -20.36
CA LEU A 107 -0.83 -10.25 -20.29
C LEU A 107 -0.58 -11.53 -21.09
N ASP A 108 0.50 -11.57 -21.86
CA ASP A 108 0.93 -12.83 -22.47
C ASP A 108 1.45 -13.80 -21.40
N GLU A 109 1.50 -15.10 -21.70
CA GLU A 109 1.85 -16.15 -20.71
C GLU A 109 3.21 -15.95 -20.03
N ASN A 110 4.15 -15.26 -20.70
CA ASN A 110 5.49 -14.98 -20.19
C ASN A 110 5.71 -13.50 -19.84
N GLU A 111 4.64 -12.71 -19.71
CA GLU A 111 4.73 -11.30 -19.33
C GLU A 111 4.35 -11.06 -17.86
N MET A 112 4.91 -9.97 -17.31
CA MET A 112 4.48 -9.37 -16.05
C MET A 112 4.32 -7.86 -16.21
N GLU A 113 3.43 -7.27 -15.43
CA GLU A 113 3.17 -5.83 -15.43
C GLU A 113 3.73 -5.17 -14.16
N VAL A 114 4.69 -4.26 -14.34
CA VAL A 114 5.35 -3.54 -13.25
C VAL A 114 4.65 -2.21 -13.01
N GLY A 115 4.21 -1.98 -11.79
CA GLY A 115 3.44 -0.81 -11.38
C GLY A 115 1.93 -0.94 -11.55
N ILE A 116 1.42 -2.17 -11.67
CA ILE A 116 0.00 -2.42 -11.85
C ILE A 116 -0.83 -1.94 -10.65
N GLY A 117 -2.01 -1.37 -10.93
CA GLY A 117 -3.01 -1.04 -9.91
C GLY A 117 -3.87 -2.24 -9.51
N HIS A 118 -4.54 -2.15 -8.38
CA HIS A 118 -5.31 -3.28 -7.84
C HIS A 118 -6.67 -3.50 -8.52
N HIS A 119 -7.13 -2.63 -9.42
CA HIS A 119 -8.25 -2.95 -10.32
C HIS A 119 -7.77 -3.38 -11.72
N GLY A 120 -6.46 -3.60 -11.88
CA GLY A 120 -5.84 -3.93 -13.17
C GLY A 120 -5.55 -2.71 -14.03
N GLU A 121 -5.50 -1.52 -13.43
CA GLU A 121 -5.05 -0.31 -14.13
C GLU A 121 -3.59 -0.47 -14.56
N PRO A 122 -3.25 -0.01 -15.77
CA PRO A 122 -1.93 -0.26 -16.35
C PRO A 122 -0.81 0.29 -15.47
N GLY A 123 0.31 -0.42 -15.47
CA GLY A 123 1.54 -0.02 -14.81
C GLY A 123 2.45 0.85 -15.68
N ILE A 124 3.72 0.94 -15.28
CA ILE A 124 4.74 1.70 -16.02
C ILE A 124 5.15 0.95 -17.28
N LYS A 125 5.23 -0.39 -17.21
CA LYS A 125 5.68 -1.24 -18.31
C LYS A 125 5.27 -2.70 -18.15
N LYS A 126 5.08 -3.37 -19.28
CA LYS A 126 5.05 -4.82 -19.39
C LYS A 126 6.42 -5.31 -19.82
N VAL A 127 6.88 -6.40 -19.22
CA VAL A 127 8.18 -7.03 -19.49
C VAL A 127 8.05 -8.53 -19.37
N ASP A 128 8.99 -9.29 -19.94
CA ASP A 128 9.06 -10.72 -19.66
C ASP A 128 9.18 -10.99 -18.16
N ILE A 129 8.55 -12.07 -17.69
CA ILE A 129 8.70 -12.57 -16.31
C ILE A 129 10.18 -12.68 -15.97
N LYS A 130 10.54 -12.14 -14.80
CA LYS A 130 11.92 -12.14 -14.30
C LYS A 130 12.09 -13.02 -13.05
N PRO A 131 13.30 -13.46 -12.76
CA PRO A 131 13.62 -14.06 -11.46
C PRO A 131 13.19 -13.16 -10.29
N ALA A 132 12.75 -13.77 -9.19
CA ALA A 132 12.25 -13.04 -8.02
C ALA A 132 13.21 -11.98 -7.49
N ASP A 133 14.53 -12.21 -7.58
CA ASP A 133 15.54 -11.24 -7.12
C ASP A 133 15.58 -9.98 -8.02
N GLU A 134 15.34 -10.14 -9.31
CA GLU A 134 15.22 -9.02 -10.25
C GLU A 134 13.91 -8.26 -10.02
N VAL A 135 12.79 -8.96 -9.83
CA VAL A 135 11.49 -8.34 -9.50
C VAL A 135 11.60 -7.51 -8.22
N ALA A 136 12.15 -8.09 -7.15
CA ALA A 136 12.41 -7.39 -5.90
C ALA A 136 13.29 -6.14 -6.10
N THR A 137 14.33 -6.24 -6.93
CA THR A 137 15.21 -5.10 -7.24
C THR A 137 14.45 -4.00 -7.97
N MET A 138 13.64 -4.35 -8.98
CA MET A 138 12.79 -3.40 -9.70
C MET A 138 11.81 -2.68 -8.77
N MET A 139 11.18 -3.39 -7.82
CA MET A 139 10.28 -2.77 -6.85
C MET A 139 11.02 -1.78 -5.94
N MET A 140 12.19 -2.17 -5.43
CA MET A 140 13.02 -1.33 -4.57
C MET A 140 13.57 -0.10 -5.29
N ASP A 141 13.94 -0.21 -6.56
CA ASP A 141 14.44 0.89 -7.38
C ASP A 141 13.37 1.95 -7.66
N VAL A 142 12.09 1.58 -7.61
CA VAL A 142 10.97 2.54 -7.70
C VAL A 142 10.66 3.17 -6.34
N VAL A 143 10.53 2.35 -5.29
CA VAL A 143 10.07 2.82 -3.97
C VAL A 143 11.13 3.66 -3.26
N LEU A 144 12.39 3.23 -3.25
CA LEU A 144 13.40 3.85 -2.40
C LEU A 144 13.81 5.29 -2.78
N PRO A 145 13.90 5.65 -4.07
CA PRO A 145 14.25 7.02 -4.46
C PRO A 145 13.09 8.02 -4.34
N ASP A 146 11.84 7.54 -4.31
CA ASP A 146 10.66 8.41 -4.35
C ASP A 146 10.50 9.19 -3.05
N LEU A 147 10.40 8.48 -1.93
CA LEU A 147 10.63 9.04 -0.59
C LEU A 147 12.06 8.66 -0.20
N PRO A 148 13.04 9.56 -0.17
CA PRO A 148 14.43 9.17 0.00
C PRO A 148 14.66 8.49 1.35
N PHE A 149 14.73 7.15 1.33
CA PHE A 149 15.14 6.34 2.47
C PHE A 149 16.67 6.31 2.52
N GLY A 150 17.22 6.61 3.69
CA GLY A 150 18.64 6.76 3.93
C GLY A 150 19.19 5.76 4.96
N SER A 151 20.51 5.65 4.99
CA SER A 151 21.22 4.88 6.02
C SER A 151 20.81 5.34 7.42
N GLY A 152 20.46 4.39 8.28
CA GLY A 152 20.01 4.63 9.65
C GLY A 152 18.50 4.80 9.81
N ASP A 153 17.75 4.89 8.71
CA ASP A 153 16.28 4.91 8.78
C ASP A 153 15.73 3.56 9.27
N GLU A 154 14.62 3.64 10.00
CA GLU A 154 13.79 2.50 10.33
C GLU A 154 12.54 2.50 9.47
N VAL A 155 12.10 1.33 9.01
CA VAL A 155 10.94 1.18 8.13
C VAL A 155 10.02 0.06 8.58
N CYS A 156 8.73 0.21 8.28
CA CYS A 156 7.78 -0.90 8.24
C CYS A 156 7.68 -1.38 6.79
N VAL A 157 7.82 -2.68 6.57
CA VAL A 157 7.66 -3.31 5.24
C VAL A 157 6.35 -4.10 5.24
N LEU A 158 5.51 -3.86 4.24
CA LEU A 158 4.32 -4.67 3.97
C LEU A 158 4.47 -5.31 2.58
N MET A 159 4.57 -6.63 2.57
CA MET A 159 4.47 -7.45 1.36
C MET A 159 3.07 -8.05 1.32
N SER A 160 2.25 -7.57 0.39
CA SER A 160 0.92 -8.14 0.17
C SER A 160 0.85 -8.94 -1.12
N GLY A 161 0.24 -10.12 -1.08
CA GLY A 161 -0.17 -10.82 -2.30
C GLY A 161 -1.39 -10.14 -2.91
N LEU A 162 -1.48 -10.15 -4.24
CA LEU A 162 -2.63 -9.62 -4.99
C LEU A 162 -3.78 -10.63 -5.10
N GLY A 163 -3.66 -11.81 -4.47
CA GLY A 163 -4.72 -12.82 -4.47
C GLY A 163 -4.15 -14.22 -4.48
N SER A 164 -3.73 -14.69 -5.66
CA SER A 164 -3.35 -16.09 -5.90
C SER A 164 -1.86 -16.40 -5.72
N THR A 165 -1.02 -15.41 -5.39
CA THR A 165 0.40 -15.65 -5.12
C THR A 165 0.60 -16.43 -3.80
N PRO A 166 1.26 -17.60 -3.84
CA PRO A 166 1.55 -18.38 -2.63
C PRO A 166 2.39 -17.61 -1.61
N LEU A 167 2.11 -17.82 -0.33
CA LEU A 167 2.86 -17.19 0.77
C LEU A 167 4.38 -17.45 0.68
N LEU A 168 4.77 -18.65 0.25
CA LEU A 168 6.18 -19.01 0.06
C LEU A 168 6.88 -18.08 -0.94
N GLU A 169 6.23 -17.73 -2.05
CA GLU A 169 6.81 -16.86 -3.08
C GLU A 169 7.00 -15.43 -2.56
N MET A 170 6.08 -14.94 -1.73
CA MET A 170 6.24 -13.64 -1.07
C MET A 170 7.48 -13.62 -0.15
N TYR A 171 7.75 -14.71 0.59
CA TYR A 171 8.97 -14.83 1.38
C TYR A 171 10.25 -14.89 0.52
N ILE A 172 10.19 -15.50 -0.67
CA ILE A 172 11.32 -15.53 -1.62
C ILE A 172 11.66 -14.12 -2.10
N ILE A 173 10.64 -13.32 -2.47
CA ILE A 173 10.80 -11.92 -2.87
C ILE A 173 11.33 -11.09 -1.68
N TYR A 174 10.72 -11.24 -0.51
CA TYR A 174 11.12 -10.51 0.70
C TYR A 174 12.57 -10.76 1.10
N ARG A 175 13.09 -11.99 0.93
CA ARG A 175 14.51 -12.30 1.18
C ARG A 175 15.45 -11.36 0.43
N LYS A 176 15.14 -11.01 -0.83
CA LYS A 176 15.95 -10.06 -1.60
C LYS A 176 15.75 -8.63 -1.12
N ILE A 177 14.51 -8.24 -0.81
CA ILE A 177 14.18 -6.90 -0.26
C ILE A 177 14.95 -6.64 1.04
N ASP A 178 14.94 -7.59 1.98
CA ASP A 178 15.68 -7.51 3.25
C ASP A 178 17.19 -7.32 3.02
N ARG A 179 17.78 -8.01 2.04
CA ARG A 179 19.19 -7.81 1.65
C ARG A 179 19.44 -6.39 1.13
N VAL A 180 18.58 -5.89 0.25
CA VAL A 180 18.70 -4.52 -0.30
C VAL A 180 18.61 -3.47 0.81
N LEU A 181 17.70 -3.65 1.77
CA LEU A 181 17.58 -2.76 2.94
C LEU A 181 18.87 -2.79 3.80
N LYS A 182 19.39 -3.99 4.10
CA LYS A 182 20.64 -4.16 4.86
C LYS A 182 21.85 -3.54 4.16
N ASP A 183 21.99 -3.74 2.86
CA ASP A 183 23.08 -3.15 2.06
C ASP A 183 23.03 -1.61 2.10
N LYS A 184 21.83 -1.03 2.14
CA LYS A 184 21.59 0.41 2.28
C LYS A 184 21.59 0.89 3.74
N LYS A 185 21.82 0.00 4.71
CA LYS A 185 21.77 0.26 6.17
C LYS A 185 20.43 0.84 6.64
N ILE A 186 19.34 0.41 6.01
CA ILE A 186 17.96 0.69 6.43
C ILE A 186 17.47 -0.49 7.27
N HIS A 187 16.93 -0.22 8.45
CA HIS A 187 16.46 -1.26 9.37
C HIS A 187 14.97 -1.54 9.16
N ALA A 188 14.63 -2.77 8.77
CA ALA A 188 13.24 -3.23 8.77
C ALA A 188 12.79 -3.49 10.22
N TYR A 189 12.19 -2.47 10.83
CA TYR A 189 11.70 -2.52 12.22
C TYR A 189 10.57 -3.53 12.38
N LYS A 190 9.66 -3.58 11.39
CA LYS A 190 8.51 -4.47 11.38
C LYS A 190 8.17 -4.88 9.96
N THR A 191 7.74 -6.13 9.81
CA THR A 191 7.41 -6.70 8.51
C THR A 191 6.10 -7.47 8.58
N TYR A 192 5.20 -7.19 7.64
CA TYR A 192 3.97 -7.96 7.41
C TYR A 192 4.06 -8.64 6.05
N ILE A 193 3.77 -9.94 6.00
CA ILE A 193 3.79 -10.75 4.77
C ILE A 193 2.53 -11.60 4.74
N GLY A 194 1.70 -11.45 3.72
CA GLY A 194 0.43 -12.15 3.61
C GLY A 194 -0.50 -11.51 2.58
N ASN A 195 -1.78 -11.87 2.57
CA ASN A 195 -2.78 -11.22 1.72
C ASN A 195 -3.50 -10.15 2.54
N TYR A 196 -3.01 -8.91 2.48
CA TYR A 196 -3.58 -7.76 3.19
C TYR A 196 -4.37 -6.83 2.26
N PHE A 197 -3.95 -6.74 1.00
CA PHE A 197 -4.50 -5.90 -0.05
C PHE A 197 -4.46 -6.69 -1.36
N THR A 198 -5.63 -7.18 -1.79
CA THR A 198 -5.77 -8.14 -2.90
C THR A 198 -6.58 -7.56 -4.06
N SER A 199 -6.45 -8.17 -5.23
CA SER A 199 -7.28 -7.96 -6.42
C SER A 199 -7.88 -9.30 -6.87
N LEU A 200 -8.94 -9.74 -6.17
CA LEU A 200 -9.58 -11.03 -6.42
C LEU A 200 -8.53 -12.17 -6.51
N GLU A 201 -8.47 -12.89 -7.62
CA GLU A 201 -7.53 -13.99 -7.88
C GLU A 201 -6.24 -13.58 -8.62
N MET A 202 -5.97 -12.28 -8.78
CA MET A 202 -4.78 -11.79 -9.47
C MET A 202 -3.51 -12.41 -8.87
N ALA A 203 -2.67 -13.00 -9.71
CA ALA A 203 -1.33 -13.41 -9.30
C ALA A 203 -0.40 -12.19 -9.34
N GLY A 204 0.29 -11.91 -8.25
CA GLY A 204 1.18 -10.77 -8.12
C GLY A 204 1.37 -10.34 -6.67
N VAL A 205 2.19 -9.30 -6.47
CA VAL A 205 2.50 -8.77 -5.13
C VAL A 205 2.54 -7.25 -5.14
N THR A 206 2.29 -6.65 -3.99
CA THR A 206 2.63 -5.26 -3.70
C THR A 206 3.74 -5.20 -2.65
N LEU A 207 4.72 -4.32 -2.88
CA LEU A 207 5.67 -3.89 -1.87
C LEU A 207 5.25 -2.51 -1.39
N THR A 208 5.15 -2.36 -0.08
CA THR A 208 4.91 -1.09 0.61
C THR A 208 5.99 -0.87 1.65
N ILE A 209 6.59 0.32 1.69
CA ILE A 209 7.56 0.72 2.70
C ILE A 209 7.10 2.03 3.34
N MET A 210 6.93 2.02 4.67
CA MET A 210 6.65 3.22 5.47
C MET A 210 7.87 3.60 6.30
N LYS A 211 8.37 4.82 6.12
CA LYS A 211 9.43 5.38 6.96
C LYS A 211 8.90 5.66 8.36
N LEU A 212 9.63 5.24 9.38
CA LEU A 212 9.19 5.31 10.76
C LEU A 212 9.95 6.38 11.54
N ASP A 213 9.21 7.09 12.37
CA ASP A 213 9.75 7.82 13.51
C ASP A 213 9.22 7.22 14.83
N ASN A 214 9.59 7.81 15.96
CA ASN A 214 9.15 7.31 17.26
C ASN A 214 7.63 7.35 17.46
N HIS A 215 6.94 8.31 16.82
CA HIS A 215 5.49 8.42 16.91
C HIS A 215 4.80 7.31 16.12
N LEU A 216 5.19 7.11 14.86
CA LEU A 216 4.65 6.05 14.01
C LEU A 216 4.96 4.66 14.57
N LYS A 217 6.17 4.43 15.13
CA LYS A 217 6.49 3.16 15.80
C LYS A 217 5.52 2.84 16.94
N LYS A 218 5.29 3.82 17.84
CA LYS A 218 4.37 3.64 18.98
C LYS A 218 2.96 3.25 18.51
N LEU A 219 2.44 3.89 17.47
CA LEU A 219 1.10 3.59 16.93
C LEU A 219 1.07 2.26 16.16
N LEU A 220 2.16 1.93 15.46
CA LEU A 220 2.31 0.66 14.74
C LEU A 220 2.31 -0.53 15.70
N ASP A 221 2.92 -0.38 16.89
CA ASP A 221 3.01 -1.43 17.91
C ASP A 221 1.76 -1.57 18.77
N ALA A 222 0.88 -0.57 18.77
CA ALA A 222 -0.40 -0.67 19.47
C ALA A 222 -1.16 -1.93 19.03
N PRO A 223 -1.87 -2.61 19.95
CA PRO A 223 -2.67 -3.78 19.59
C PRO A 223 -3.70 -3.48 18.49
N ALA A 224 -4.05 -4.50 17.73
CA ALA A 224 -5.11 -4.49 16.73
C ALA A 224 -5.80 -5.86 16.70
N ASN A 225 -7.12 -5.87 16.68
CA ASN A 225 -7.90 -7.11 16.65
C ASN A 225 -8.97 -7.04 15.54
N ALA A 226 -8.52 -6.88 14.30
CA ALA A 226 -9.36 -6.99 13.11
C ALA A 226 -9.24 -8.40 12.50
N VAL A 227 -10.25 -8.83 11.75
CA VAL A 227 -10.34 -10.19 11.18
C VAL A 227 -9.09 -10.59 10.39
N HIS A 228 -8.57 -9.68 9.56
CA HIS A 228 -7.39 -9.90 8.72
C HIS A 228 -6.15 -9.09 9.14
N PHE A 229 -6.22 -8.40 10.29
CA PHE A 229 -5.07 -7.71 10.87
C PHE A 229 -5.13 -7.83 12.40
N LYS A 230 -4.47 -8.89 12.90
CA LYS A 230 -4.41 -9.18 14.33
C LYS A 230 -2.98 -9.07 14.85
N GLN A 231 -2.81 -8.21 15.84
CA GLN A 231 -1.56 -7.95 16.54
C GLN A 231 -1.92 -7.76 18.02
N LEU A 232 -1.64 -8.76 18.85
CA LEU A 232 -1.97 -8.77 20.26
C LEU A 232 -0.76 -8.44 21.14
#